data_AF-A0A7C4G5Y9-F1
#
_entry.id   AF-A0A7C4G5Y9-F1
#
_cell.length_a   1.000
_cell.length_b   1.000
_cell.length_c   1.000
_cell.angle_alpha   90.00
_cell.angle_beta   90.00
_cell.angle_gamma   90.00
#
_symmetry.space_group_name_H-M   'P 1'
#
loop_
_entity.id
_entity.type
_entity.pdbx_description
1 polymer ?
#
loop_
_entity_poly.entity_id
_entity_poly.type
_entity_poly.pdbx_seq_one_letter_code
_entity_poly.pdbx_strand_id
1 'polypeptide(L)'
;MGQPAAKAGDRIVAQDIHIVLMPSPTGPVPTPVTLPFNGIINSNLSSDVFIEGKPAATVNSIAINTPPHIPPGGSFQKPPSNQGKIIVGSIGVFINGKPAARSGDTAITCNDPLDAPVGKVVATGKVFIGETTAPIPKPPTPPPIMEKKLINPKWKPYTIITNPRWESVK
;
A
#
# COMPACT_ATOMS: atom_id res chain seq x y z
N MET A 1 -7.67 -3.31 21.99
CA MET A 1 -6.43 -4.10 21.79
C MET A 1 -5.96 -3.92 20.35
N GLY A 2 -4.66 -4.01 20.10
CA GLY A 2 -4.11 -3.93 18.74
C GLY A 2 -4.43 -5.17 17.91
N GLN A 3 -4.39 -5.04 16.59
CA GLN A 3 -4.51 -6.15 15.64
C GLN A 3 -3.15 -6.47 15.04
N PRO A 4 -2.87 -7.73 14.65
CA PRO A 4 -1.62 -8.09 13.99
C PRO A 4 -1.37 -7.18 12.77
N ALA A 5 -0.16 -6.63 12.69
CA ALA A 5 0.23 -5.75 11.61
C ALA A 5 0.48 -6.53 10.32
N ALA A 6 -0.08 -6.04 9.21
CA ALA A 6 0.06 -6.69 7.92
C ALA A 6 1.43 -6.38 7.29
N LYS A 7 1.99 -7.38 6.62
CA LYS A 7 3.31 -7.35 5.97
C LYS A 7 3.33 -8.19 4.69
N ALA A 8 4.42 -8.10 3.95
CA ALA A 8 4.62 -8.92 2.75
C ALA A 8 4.42 -10.42 3.04
N GLY A 9 3.64 -11.08 2.19
CA GLY A 9 3.30 -12.50 2.32
C GLY A 9 2.04 -12.79 3.15
N ASP A 10 1.50 -11.81 3.88
CA ASP A 10 0.15 -11.92 4.45
C ASP A 10 -0.90 -11.90 3.32
N ARG A 11 -2.16 -12.14 3.67
CA ARG A 11 -3.21 -12.39 2.67
C ARG A 11 -4.35 -11.39 2.69
N ILE A 12 -5.01 -11.24 1.55
CA ILE A 12 -6.37 -10.70 1.45
C ILE A 12 -7.27 -11.86 1.04
N VAL A 13 -8.32 -12.11 1.81
CA VAL A 13 -9.31 -13.15 1.52
C VAL A 13 -10.67 -12.53 1.23
N ALA A 14 -11.40 -13.08 0.27
CA ALA A 14 -12.76 -12.67 -0.06
C ALA A 14 -13.55 -13.77 -0.77
N GLN A 15 -14.85 -13.56 -0.93
CA GLN A 15 -15.67 -14.23 -1.93
C GLN A 15 -16.05 -13.17 -2.97
N ASP A 16 -15.46 -13.28 -4.16
CA ASP A 16 -15.72 -12.36 -5.26
C ASP A 16 -16.86 -12.88 -6.13
N ILE A 17 -17.70 -11.98 -6.62
CA ILE A 17 -18.74 -12.28 -7.61
C ILE A 17 -18.26 -11.81 -8.98
N HIS A 18 -18.23 -12.72 -9.95
CA HIS A 18 -17.94 -12.43 -11.37
C HIS A 18 -19.11 -12.88 -12.23
N ILE A 19 -19.37 -12.17 -13.33
CA ILE A 19 -20.37 -12.61 -14.31
C ILE A 19 -19.67 -13.50 -15.34
N VAL A 20 -20.16 -14.72 -15.49
CA VAL A 20 -19.68 -15.72 -16.43
C VAL A 20 -20.72 -15.95 -17.51
N LEU A 21 -20.30 -15.90 -18.77
CA LEU A 21 -21.12 -16.18 -19.94
C LEU A 21 -21.17 -17.70 -20.15
N MET A 22 -22.16 -18.34 -19.53
CA MET A 22 -22.31 -19.80 -19.57
C MET A 22 -22.88 -20.25 -20.92
N PRO A 23 -22.31 -21.27 -21.58
CA PRO A 23 -22.83 -21.76 -22.84
C PRO A 23 -24.23 -22.38 -22.67
N SER A 24 -25.15 -22.06 -23.58
CA SER A 24 -26.49 -22.68 -23.65
C SER A 24 -26.91 -22.87 -25.12
N PRO A 25 -27.93 -23.69 -25.41
CA PRO A 25 -28.40 -23.93 -26.79
C PRO A 25 -28.81 -22.67 -27.56
N THR A 26 -29.28 -21.63 -26.86
CA THR A 26 -29.73 -20.36 -27.47
C THR A 26 -28.66 -19.26 -27.41
N GLY A 27 -27.44 -19.58 -26.97
CA GLY A 27 -26.32 -18.63 -26.82
C GLY A 27 -25.84 -18.48 -25.37
N PRO A 28 -24.79 -17.66 -25.11
CA PRO A 28 -24.25 -17.50 -23.77
C PRO A 28 -25.21 -16.76 -22.83
N VAL A 29 -25.38 -17.25 -21.60
CA VAL A 29 -26.22 -16.65 -20.55
C VAL A 29 -25.34 -16.02 -19.46
N PRO A 30 -25.44 -14.69 -19.22
CA PRO A 30 -24.73 -14.04 -18.13
C PRO A 30 -25.20 -14.57 -16.77
N THR A 31 -24.31 -15.22 -16.04
CA THR A 31 -24.61 -15.87 -14.75
C THR A 31 -23.64 -15.35 -13.69
N PRO A 32 -24.12 -14.75 -12.59
CA PRO A 32 -23.27 -14.42 -11.45
C PRO A 32 -22.71 -15.70 -10.81
N VAL A 33 -21.39 -15.74 -10.64
CA VAL A 33 -20.67 -16.86 -10.03
C VAL A 33 -19.79 -16.34 -8.91
N THR A 34 -19.88 -16.98 -7.75
CA THR A 34 -18.99 -16.68 -6.61
C THR A 34 -17.70 -17.48 -6.72
N LEU A 35 -16.55 -16.81 -6.69
CA LEU A 35 -15.22 -17.40 -6.76
C LEU A 35 -14.36 -16.96 -5.56
N PRO A 36 -13.57 -17.86 -4.95
CA PRO A 36 -12.73 -17.49 -3.82
C PRO A 36 -11.58 -16.58 -4.26
N PHE A 37 -11.34 -15.53 -3.49
CA PHE A 37 -10.14 -14.71 -3.59
C PHE A 37 -9.22 -15.02 -2.41
N ASN A 38 -7.98 -15.41 -2.70
CA ASN A 38 -6.94 -15.67 -1.71
C ASN A 38 -5.62 -15.07 -2.21
N GLY A 39 -5.52 -13.75 -2.12
CA GLY A 39 -4.39 -13.00 -2.65
C GLY A 39 -3.24 -12.85 -1.67
N ILE A 40 -2.01 -12.92 -2.16
CA ILE A 40 -0.79 -12.68 -1.37
C ILE A 40 -0.41 -11.20 -1.51
N ILE A 41 -0.26 -10.49 -0.39
CA ILE A 41 0.18 -9.09 -0.34
C ILE A 41 1.69 -9.06 -0.67
N ASN A 42 2.04 -8.49 -1.83
CA ASN A 42 3.43 -8.49 -2.30
C ASN A 42 3.83 -7.23 -3.10
N SER A 43 2.94 -6.24 -3.22
CA SER A 43 3.19 -5.03 -4.00
C SER A 43 2.69 -3.77 -3.27
N ASN A 44 3.24 -2.61 -3.62
CA ASN A 44 3.00 -1.33 -2.93
C ASN A 44 3.21 -1.41 -1.41
N LEU A 45 4.28 -2.08 -1.00
CA LEU A 45 4.71 -2.23 0.38
C LEU A 45 5.67 -1.08 0.78
N SER A 46 5.93 -0.93 2.07
CA SER A 46 6.97 -0.01 2.58
C SER A 46 8.37 -0.44 2.12
N SER A 47 9.24 0.51 1.77
CA SER A 47 10.61 0.23 1.35
C SER A 47 11.62 0.22 2.51
N ASP A 48 11.25 0.75 3.66
CA ASP A 48 12.15 1.04 4.79
C ASP A 48 11.61 0.59 6.15
N VAL A 49 10.29 0.34 6.28
CA VAL A 49 9.68 -0.21 7.50
C VAL A 49 9.42 -1.69 7.30
N PHE A 50 10.06 -2.49 8.15
CA PHE A 50 9.95 -3.94 8.15
C PHE A 50 9.26 -4.41 9.43
N ILE A 51 8.28 -5.30 9.27
CA ILE A 51 7.58 -5.98 10.36
C ILE A 51 8.00 -7.44 10.31
N GLU A 52 8.68 -7.89 11.37
CA GLU A 52 9.25 -9.24 11.45
C GLU A 52 10.18 -9.57 10.26
N GLY A 53 10.98 -8.57 9.84
CA GLY A 53 11.93 -8.71 8.74
C GLY A 53 11.32 -8.67 7.34
N LYS A 54 10.01 -8.43 7.21
CA LYS A 54 9.33 -8.29 5.90
C LYS A 54 8.78 -6.89 5.69
N PRO A 55 8.74 -6.36 4.46
CA PRO A 55 8.16 -5.05 4.17
C PRO A 55 6.75 -4.90 4.73
N ALA A 56 6.48 -3.79 5.42
CA ALA A 56 5.16 -3.51 6.01
C ALA A 56 4.11 -3.19 4.95
N ALA A 57 2.87 -3.65 5.16
CA ALA A 57 1.73 -3.30 4.33
C ALA A 57 1.00 -2.05 4.87
N THR A 58 0.47 -1.25 3.95
CA THR A 58 -0.24 0.00 4.24
C THR A 58 -1.49 0.09 3.37
N VAL A 59 -2.31 1.11 3.58
CA VAL A 59 -3.35 1.46 2.60
C VAL A 59 -2.72 1.67 1.22
N ASN A 60 -3.36 1.10 0.20
CA ASN A 60 -2.89 0.92 -1.18
C ASN A 60 -1.87 -0.19 -1.43
N SER A 61 -1.46 -0.97 -0.43
CA SER A 61 -0.77 -2.24 -0.69
C SER A 61 -1.68 -3.19 -1.48
N ILE A 62 -1.08 -3.96 -2.37
CA ILE A 62 -1.77 -4.81 -3.34
C ILE A 62 -1.48 -6.28 -3.04
N ALA A 63 -2.54 -7.08 -3.07
CA ALA A 63 -2.47 -8.54 -3.10
C ALA A 63 -2.84 -9.08 -4.47
N ILE A 64 -2.16 -10.15 -4.89
CA ILE A 64 -2.44 -10.86 -6.15
C ILE A 64 -3.11 -12.21 -5.84
N ASN A 65 -4.31 -12.42 -6.38
CA ASN A 65 -5.07 -13.66 -6.20
C ASN A 65 -4.26 -14.87 -6.66
N THR A 66 -4.11 -15.87 -5.79
CA THR A 66 -3.35 -17.09 -6.09
C THR A 66 -4.11 -18.33 -5.60
N PRO A 67 -4.64 -19.19 -6.49
CA PRO A 67 -4.60 -19.05 -7.95
C PRO A 67 -5.47 -17.88 -8.47
N PRO A 68 -5.22 -17.40 -9.70
CA PRO A 68 -6.14 -16.46 -10.36
C PRO A 68 -7.53 -17.06 -10.53
N HIS A 69 -8.54 -16.21 -10.69
CA HIS A 69 -9.91 -16.59 -10.98
C HIS A 69 -9.98 -17.37 -12.29
N ILE A 70 -10.59 -18.55 -12.22
CA ILE A 70 -10.85 -19.43 -13.36
C ILE A 70 -12.37 -19.56 -13.49
N PRO A 71 -12.96 -19.31 -14.67
CA PRO A 71 -14.40 -19.46 -14.83
C PRO A 71 -14.75 -20.95 -14.76
N PRO A 72 -15.79 -21.36 -14.01
CA PRO A 72 -16.18 -22.77 -13.90
C PRO A 72 -16.76 -23.34 -15.22
N GLY A 73 -17.07 -22.46 -16.18
CA GLY A 73 -17.48 -22.78 -17.54
C GLY A 73 -17.51 -21.51 -18.37
N GLY A 74 -17.58 -21.63 -19.70
CA GLY A 74 -17.67 -20.46 -20.59
C GLY A 74 -16.50 -19.48 -20.44
N SER A 75 -16.80 -18.18 -20.54
CA SER A 75 -15.83 -17.10 -20.37
C SER A 75 -16.36 -16.02 -19.42
N PHE A 76 -15.48 -15.28 -18.77
CA PHE A 76 -15.89 -14.10 -18.02
C PHE A 76 -16.51 -13.05 -18.97
N GLN A 77 -17.56 -12.35 -18.51
CA GLN A 77 -18.07 -11.17 -19.20
C GLN A 77 -17.07 -10.01 -19.09
N LYS A 78 -16.50 -9.80 -17.89
CA LYS A 78 -15.39 -8.89 -17.64
C LYS A 78 -14.20 -9.68 -17.12
N PRO A 79 -13.03 -9.65 -17.78
CA PRO A 79 -11.84 -10.31 -17.26
C PRO A 79 -11.50 -9.83 -15.84
N PRO A 80 -11.31 -10.74 -14.86
CA PRO A 80 -10.99 -10.37 -13.49
C PRO A 80 -9.58 -9.81 -13.39
N SER A 81 -9.39 -8.70 -12.65
CA SER A 81 -8.06 -8.14 -12.42
C SER A 81 -7.19 -9.05 -11.54
N ASN A 82 -7.80 -9.91 -10.72
CA ASN A 82 -7.12 -10.76 -9.74
C ASN A 82 -6.29 -9.96 -8.73
N GLN A 83 -6.69 -8.70 -8.47
CA GLN A 83 -6.02 -7.82 -7.53
C GLN A 83 -6.95 -7.45 -6.38
N GLY A 84 -6.37 -7.40 -5.18
CA GLY A 84 -6.99 -6.86 -3.98
C GLY A 84 -6.18 -5.66 -3.51
N LYS A 85 -6.82 -4.54 -3.20
CA LYS A 85 -6.17 -3.33 -2.71
C LYS A 85 -6.70 -2.96 -1.33
N ILE A 86 -5.81 -2.83 -0.36
CA ILE A 86 -6.17 -2.41 0.99
C ILE A 86 -6.65 -0.95 0.97
N ILE A 87 -7.83 -0.69 1.52
CA ILE A 87 -8.45 0.65 1.54
C ILE A 87 -8.69 1.19 2.95
N VAL A 88 -8.66 0.32 3.96
CA VAL A 88 -8.75 0.69 5.38
C VAL A 88 -7.44 0.34 6.06
N GLY A 89 -7.04 1.14 7.05
CA GLY A 89 -5.86 0.92 7.88
C GLY A 89 -6.08 1.51 9.27
N SER A 90 -5.02 1.57 10.09
CA SER A 90 -5.03 2.24 11.39
C SER A 90 -5.33 3.74 11.26
N ILE A 91 -6.13 4.29 12.18
CA ILE A 91 -6.42 5.74 12.20
C ILE A 91 -5.31 6.59 12.83
N GLY A 92 -4.33 5.96 13.49
CA GLY A 92 -3.33 6.68 14.28
C GLY A 92 -1.90 6.14 14.20
N VAL A 93 -1.68 5.01 13.53
CA VAL A 93 -0.33 4.53 13.20
C VAL A 93 -0.12 4.60 11.70
N PHE A 94 0.88 5.36 11.30
CA PHE A 94 1.23 5.61 9.92
C PHE A 94 2.61 5.07 9.61
N ILE A 95 2.74 4.43 8.44
CA ILE A 95 4.00 3.94 7.88
C ILE A 95 4.20 4.68 6.56
N ASN A 96 5.31 5.39 6.42
CA ASN A 96 5.59 6.29 5.29
C ASN A 96 4.44 7.27 4.99
N GLY A 97 3.79 7.81 6.04
CA GLY A 97 2.66 8.72 5.91
C GLY A 97 1.34 8.08 5.47
N LYS A 98 1.28 6.75 5.32
CA LYS A 98 0.07 6.00 4.97
C LYS A 98 -0.46 5.24 6.19
N PRO A 99 -1.79 5.11 6.37
CA PRO A 99 -2.35 4.25 7.40
C PRO A 99 -1.77 2.84 7.33
N ALA A 100 -1.25 2.35 8.45
CA ALA A 100 -0.68 1.00 8.53
C ALA A 100 -1.80 -0.05 8.45
N ALA A 101 -1.61 -1.09 7.62
CA ALA A 101 -2.60 -2.15 7.45
C ALA A 101 -2.49 -3.22 8.54
N ARG A 102 -3.61 -3.84 8.88
CA ARG A 102 -3.75 -4.80 9.99
C ARG A 102 -4.71 -5.92 9.62
N SER A 103 -4.66 -7.00 10.40
CA SER A 103 -5.65 -8.06 10.31
C SER A 103 -7.06 -7.51 10.53
N GLY A 104 -8.00 -7.88 9.64
CA GLY A 104 -9.38 -7.43 9.62
C GLY A 104 -9.65 -6.15 8.82
N ASP A 105 -8.62 -5.42 8.41
CA ASP A 105 -8.80 -4.23 7.58
C ASP A 105 -9.41 -4.59 6.22
N THR A 106 -10.25 -3.68 5.70
CA THR A 106 -10.99 -3.89 4.46
C THR A 106 -10.13 -3.64 3.24
N ALA A 107 -10.31 -4.48 2.23
CA ALA A 107 -9.74 -4.35 0.90
C ALA A 107 -10.83 -4.40 -0.18
N ILE A 108 -10.59 -3.69 -1.28
CA ILE A 108 -11.37 -3.81 -2.50
C ILE A 108 -10.79 -4.95 -3.33
N THR A 109 -11.64 -5.86 -3.81
CA THR A 109 -11.28 -6.98 -4.69
C THR A 109 -12.11 -6.96 -5.97
N CYS A 110 -11.66 -7.67 -7.00
CA CYS A 110 -12.29 -7.69 -8.31
C CYS A 110 -13.67 -8.34 -8.26
N ASN A 111 -14.71 -7.56 -8.54
CA ASN A 111 -16.10 -8.00 -8.54
C ASN A 111 -16.82 -7.40 -9.76
N ASP A 112 -17.96 -7.99 -10.12
CA ASP A 112 -18.87 -7.46 -11.12
C ASP A 112 -20.17 -6.95 -10.49
N PRO A 113 -20.75 -5.84 -11.02
CA PRO A 113 -20.27 -5.06 -12.16
C PRO A 113 -19.04 -4.18 -11.85
N LEU A 114 -18.77 -3.94 -10.57
CA LEU A 114 -17.68 -3.10 -10.08
C LEU A 114 -16.94 -3.80 -8.94
N ASP A 115 -15.66 -3.47 -8.78
CA ASP A 115 -14.85 -3.93 -7.67
C ASP A 115 -15.50 -3.55 -6.34
N ALA A 116 -15.46 -4.46 -5.36
CA ALA A 116 -16.23 -4.36 -4.12
C ALA A 116 -15.34 -4.44 -2.87
N PRO A 117 -15.67 -3.70 -1.78
CA PRO A 117 -14.91 -3.71 -0.53
C PRO A 117 -15.24 -4.91 0.36
N VAL A 118 -15.23 -6.12 -0.22
CA VAL A 118 -15.55 -7.39 0.46
C VAL A 118 -14.34 -8.12 1.00
N GLY A 119 -13.13 -7.71 0.59
CA GLY A 119 -11.88 -8.32 1.02
C GLY A 119 -11.51 -7.99 2.46
N LYS A 120 -10.90 -8.97 3.13
CA LYS A 120 -10.34 -8.83 4.47
C LYS A 120 -8.88 -9.21 4.51
N VAL A 121 -8.08 -8.34 5.11
CA VAL A 121 -6.67 -8.63 5.38
C VAL A 121 -6.60 -9.70 6.47
N VAL A 122 -5.83 -10.76 6.21
CA VAL A 122 -5.51 -11.83 7.16
C VAL A 122 -4.02 -11.75 7.41
N ALA A 123 -3.68 -11.14 8.55
CA ALA A 123 -2.31 -11.01 9.02
C ALA A 123 -2.14 -11.77 10.34
N THR A 124 -0.94 -12.32 10.52
CA THR A 124 -0.52 -12.99 11.77
C THR A 124 0.88 -12.49 12.13
N GLY A 125 1.23 -12.46 13.41
CA GLY A 125 2.57 -12.02 13.82
C GLY A 125 2.62 -11.56 15.28
N LYS A 126 3.81 -11.13 15.69
CA LYS A 126 4.09 -10.63 17.05
C LYS A 126 3.93 -9.11 17.19
N VAL A 127 3.87 -8.39 16.06
CA VAL A 127 3.69 -6.93 16.04
C VAL A 127 2.21 -6.62 15.92
N PHE A 128 1.68 -5.87 16.89
CA PHE A 128 0.28 -5.46 16.92
C PHE A 128 0.17 -3.94 16.77
N ILE A 129 -0.71 -3.47 15.89
CA ILE A 129 -0.99 -2.05 15.67
C ILE A 129 -2.39 -1.74 16.21
N GLY A 130 -2.47 -0.73 17.07
CA GLY A 130 -3.71 -0.26 17.68
C GLY A 130 -4.51 0.72 16.82
N GLU A 131 -5.70 1.03 17.30
CA GLU A 131 -6.29 2.35 17.09
C GLU A 131 -5.76 3.23 18.21
N THR A 132 -5.05 4.30 17.86
CA THR A 132 -4.77 5.34 18.86
C THR A 132 -5.77 6.47 18.64
N THR A 133 -6.45 6.87 19.70
CA THR A 133 -7.18 8.14 19.76
C THR A 133 -6.22 9.33 19.84
N ALA A 134 -4.91 9.09 19.87
CA ALA A 134 -3.92 10.15 19.84
C ALA A 134 -4.02 10.91 18.50
N PRO A 135 -3.95 12.24 18.54
CA PRO A 135 -3.93 13.06 17.33
C PRO A 135 -2.78 12.61 16.41
N ILE A 136 -3.05 12.63 15.10
CA ILE A 136 -2.07 12.35 14.04
C ILE A 136 -0.78 13.11 14.38
N PRO A 137 0.36 12.44 14.60
CA PRO A 137 1.60 13.15 14.85
C PRO A 137 1.89 14.02 13.63
N LYS A 138 1.88 15.34 13.84
CA LYS A 138 2.22 16.30 12.80
C LYS A 138 3.61 15.92 12.28
N PRO A 139 3.82 15.78 10.95
CA PRO A 139 5.15 15.55 10.42
C PRO A 139 6.12 16.56 11.02
N PRO A 140 7.35 16.16 11.38
CA PRO A 140 8.33 17.12 11.85
C PRO A 140 8.41 18.24 10.82
N THR A 141 8.22 19.47 11.28
CA THR A 141 8.37 20.65 10.42
C THR A 141 9.73 20.52 9.75
N PRO A 142 9.83 20.54 8.40
CA PRO A 142 11.13 20.56 7.75
C PRO A 142 11.98 21.61 8.43
N PRO A 143 13.27 21.34 8.71
CA PRO A 143 14.14 22.39 9.20
C PRO A 143 13.99 23.59 8.27
N PRO A 144 13.92 24.82 8.80
CA PRO A 144 13.87 26.00 7.97
C PRO A 144 14.95 25.85 6.92
N ILE A 145 14.59 25.92 5.64
CA ILE A 145 15.59 26.15 4.62
C ILE A 145 16.24 27.45 5.08
N MET A 146 17.49 27.38 5.56
CA MET A 146 18.28 28.60 5.65
C MET A 146 18.35 29.06 4.20
N GLU A 147 17.45 29.96 3.82
CA GLU A 147 17.67 30.81 2.67
C GLU A 147 18.99 31.52 2.96
N LYS A 148 20.09 30.94 2.46
CA LYS A 148 21.32 31.67 2.27
C LYS A 148 21.01 32.68 1.17
N LYS A 149 20.30 33.75 1.53
CA LYS A 149 20.20 34.92 0.70
C LYS A 149 21.61 35.49 0.67
N LEU A 150 22.23 35.49 -0.51
CA LEU A 150 23.49 36.19 -0.73
C LEU A 150 23.24 37.68 -0.47
N ILE A 151 23.54 38.15 0.73
CA ILE A 151 23.50 39.57 1.07
C ILE A 151 24.83 40.16 0.58
N ASN A 152 24.75 41.03 -0.43
CA ASN A 152 25.87 41.72 -1.06
C ASN A 152 26.95 40.80 -1.67
N PRO A 153 26.72 40.20 -2.86
CA PRO A 153 27.81 39.65 -3.63
C PRO A 153 28.68 40.80 -4.15
N LYS A 154 29.63 41.27 -3.33
CA LYS A 154 30.76 42.04 -3.86
C LYS A 154 31.66 41.06 -4.59
N TRP A 155 31.40 40.90 -5.88
CA TRP A 155 32.32 40.21 -6.78
C TRP A 155 33.64 40.99 -6.78
N LYS A 156 34.64 40.48 -6.05
CA LYS A 156 36.02 40.93 -6.27
C LYS A 156 36.48 40.27 -7.58
N PRO A 157 37.01 41.02 -8.55
CA PRO A 157 37.61 40.42 -9.73
C PRO A 157 38.73 39.48 -9.27
N TYR A 158 38.73 38.26 -9.83
CA TYR A 158 39.64 37.18 -9.47
C TYR A 158 41.08 37.68 -9.44
N THR A 159 41.67 37.70 -8.24
CA THR A 159 43.13 37.68 -8.10
C THR A 159 43.46 36.27 -7.67
N ILE A 160 44.22 35.55 -8.50
CA ILE A 160 44.65 34.18 -8.21
C ILE A 160 45.48 34.22 -6.93
N ILE A 161 44.95 33.67 -5.84
CA ILE A 161 45.70 33.51 -4.59
C ILE A 161 46.50 32.21 -4.74
N THR A 162 47.76 32.32 -5.12
CA THR A 162 48.72 31.22 -5.00
C THR A 162 49.06 31.06 -3.52
N ASN A 163 48.57 29.96 -2.92
CA ASN A 163 48.79 29.52 -1.53
C ASN A 163 48.02 30.27 -0.42
N PRO A 164 46.78 29.89 -0.10
CA PRO A 164 46.18 30.25 1.17
C PRO A 164 46.82 29.41 2.31
N ARG A 165 47.56 30.08 3.21
CA ARG A 165 47.89 29.53 4.53
C ARG A 165 46.63 29.53 5.39
N TRP A 166 46.37 28.40 6.06
CA TRP A 166 45.25 28.23 6.98
C TRP A 166 45.72 28.46 8.41
N GLU A 167 45.06 29.35 9.14
CA GLU A 167 45.16 29.45 10.59
C GLU A 167 43.83 29.06 11.23
N SER A 168 43.90 28.34 12.35
CA SER A 168 42.75 27.90 13.13
C SER A 168 42.29 29.00 14.08
N VAL A 169 40.99 29.31 14.05
CA VAL A 169 40.37 30.26 14.97
C VAL A 169 40.00 29.53 16.28
N LYS A 170 40.38 30.11 17.41
CA LYS A 170 40.03 29.65 18.77
C LYS A 170 38.55 29.84 19.10
#